data_AF-A0A7Y9H281-F1
#
_entry.id   AF-A0A7Y9H281-F1
#
_cell.length_a   1.000
_cell.length_b   1.000
_cell.length_c   1.000
_cell.angle_alpha   90.00
_cell.angle_beta   90.00
_cell.angle_gamma   90.00
#
_symmetry.space_group_name_H-M   'P 1'
#
loop_
_entity.id
_entity.type
_entity.pdbx_description
1 polymer ?
#
loop_
_entity_poly.entity_id
_entity_poly.type
_entity_poly.pdbx_seq_one_letter_code
_entity_poly.pdbx_strand_id
1 'polypeptide(L)'
;MSAVDGVKDAARRALTPGLTAVRRGLGRRVVNWTPEFMGFGNQLYLWAWAHAHREDKPEPRVLVIDKMRYWIPYFPAVQPWLVEVADVGVLYQRAHFWADPEAHSGDPRGYTDESRAAFVRDWLLTSPALAGLDASDLAADDVLTLNVRRGDYYSNPVHRPEFAIDLATYLRTAVESAVSADGAVRRVHVVSDDTDWCRRELPWLHDVAPEVTYPGPDDGPIDNFRDICSARRLVISNSTFSIWGAAVARVALGDTRVWAPAFFQRRYGPGRCYEYDQHWSFVDELPGGWQPEWVLAGAERDA
;
A
#
# COMPACT_ATOMS: atom_id res chain seq x y z
N MET A 1 9.37 -17.98 -34.79
CA MET A 1 10.37 -17.07 -34.18
C MET A 1 11.56 -16.99 -35.11
N SER A 2 11.75 -15.83 -35.74
CA SER A 2 12.71 -15.66 -36.83
C SER A 2 14.14 -15.56 -36.29
N ALA A 3 15.13 -16.10 -37.01
CA ALA A 3 16.56 -15.94 -36.70
C ALA A 3 16.98 -14.45 -36.58
N VAL A 4 16.21 -13.52 -37.15
CA VAL A 4 16.38 -12.07 -37.05
C VAL A 4 16.08 -11.55 -35.64
N ASP A 5 15.12 -12.16 -34.92
CA ASP A 5 14.77 -11.77 -33.55
C ASP A 5 15.86 -12.20 -32.55
N GLY A 6 16.44 -13.39 -32.76
CA GLY A 6 17.55 -13.91 -31.94
C GLY A 6 18.84 -13.10 -32.05
N VAL A 7 19.15 -12.56 -33.24
CA VAL A 7 20.33 -11.70 -33.45
C VAL A 7 20.13 -10.31 -32.83
N LYS A 8 18.92 -9.74 -32.89
CA LYS A 8 18.59 -8.46 -32.24
C LYS A 8 18.64 -8.56 -30.72
N ASP A 9 18.20 -9.67 -30.16
CA ASP A 9 18.24 -9.91 -28.71
C ASP A 9 19.66 -10.18 -28.19
N ALA A 10 20.48 -10.89 -28.95
CA ALA A 10 21.89 -11.09 -28.61
C ALA A 10 22.69 -9.77 -28.68
N ALA A 11 22.46 -8.94 -29.70
CA ALA A 11 23.09 -7.62 -29.83
C ALA A 11 22.63 -6.66 -28.73
N ARG A 12 21.34 -6.66 -28.37
CA ARG A 12 20.83 -5.91 -27.22
C ARG A 12 21.53 -6.31 -25.93
N ARG A 13 21.65 -7.61 -25.64
CA ARG A 13 22.30 -8.11 -24.41
C ARG A 13 23.79 -7.73 -24.34
N ALA A 14 24.50 -7.71 -25.46
CA ALA A 14 25.92 -7.33 -25.51
C ALA A 14 26.16 -5.81 -25.32
N LEU A 15 25.21 -4.95 -25.73
CA LEU A 15 25.31 -3.49 -25.60
C LEU A 15 24.79 -2.94 -24.26
N THR A 16 24.03 -3.73 -23.50
CA THR A 16 23.39 -3.32 -22.23
C THR A 16 24.36 -2.78 -21.17
N PRO A 17 25.54 -3.39 -20.91
CA PRO A 17 26.46 -2.88 -19.88
C PRO A 17 27.05 -1.52 -20.24
N GLY A 18 27.49 -1.34 -21.49
CA GLY A 18 28.04 -0.08 -21.97
C GLY A 18 27.00 1.04 -21.96
N LEU A 19 25.77 0.75 -22.38
CA LEU A 19 24.68 1.72 -22.33
C LEU A 19 24.28 2.09 -20.89
N THR A 20 24.34 1.14 -19.96
CA THR A 20 24.07 1.40 -18.54
C THR A 20 25.11 2.35 -17.92
N ALA A 21 26.40 2.15 -18.21
CA ALA A 21 27.46 3.05 -17.77
C ALA A 21 27.29 4.46 -18.35
N VAL A 22 26.96 4.56 -19.65
CA VAL A 22 26.69 5.85 -20.32
C VAL A 22 25.48 6.55 -19.70
N ARG A 23 24.40 5.82 -19.40
CA ARG A 23 23.23 6.36 -18.70
C ARG A 23 23.60 6.92 -17.32
N ARG A 24 24.39 6.19 -16.53
CA ARG A 24 24.83 6.66 -15.20
C ARG A 24 25.66 7.94 -15.28
N GLY A 25 26.52 8.08 -16.29
CA GLY A 25 27.40 9.25 -16.45
C GLY A 25 26.72 10.48 -17.06
N LEU A 26 25.81 10.29 -18.03
CA LEU A 26 25.24 11.39 -18.83
C LEU A 26 23.73 11.59 -18.65
N GLY A 27 23.05 10.65 -18.01
CA GLY A 27 21.60 10.67 -17.85
C GLY A 27 21.17 11.79 -16.92
N ARG A 28 20.34 12.70 -17.43
CA ARG A 28 19.80 13.84 -16.66
C ARG A 28 18.55 13.51 -15.84
N ARG A 29 17.97 12.33 -16.06
CA ARG A 29 16.79 11.81 -15.36
C ARG A 29 17.04 10.37 -14.93
N VAL A 30 16.52 10.02 -13.76
CA VAL A 30 16.41 8.63 -13.29
C VAL A 30 14.95 8.23 -13.25
N VAL A 31 14.61 7.20 -14.00
CA VAL A 31 13.26 6.65 -14.04
C VAL A 31 13.22 5.41 -13.16
N ASN A 32 12.33 5.42 -12.18
CA ASN A 32 11.97 4.26 -11.38
C ASN A 32 10.99 3.41 -12.19
N TRP A 33 11.45 2.23 -12.62
CA TRP A 33 10.66 1.29 -13.40
C TRP A 33 9.62 0.62 -12.52
N THR A 34 8.38 1.02 -12.71
CA THR A 34 7.20 0.48 -12.04
C THR A 34 6.82 -0.89 -12.60
N PRO A 35 6.73 -1.94 -11.75
CA PRO A 35 6.17 -3.22 -12.14
C PRO A 35 4.65 -3.17 -12.40
N GLU A 36 4.20 -3.83 -13.46
CA GLU A 36 2.78 -3.87 -13.90
C GLU A 36 1.80 -4.44 -12.85
N PHE A 37 2.28 -5.26 -11.91
CA PHE A 37 1.42 -5.85 -10.90
C PHE A 37 0.99 -4.83 -9.83
N MET A 38 1.71 -3.72 -9.65
CA MET A 38 1.52 -2.80 -8.53
C MET A 38 0.14 -2.14 -8.51
N GLY A 39 -0.62 -2.41 -7.44
CA GLY A 39 -1.81 -1.65 -7.07
C GLY A 39 -1.48 -0.31 -6.41
N PHE A 40 -2.51 0.49 -6.13
CA PHE A 40 -2.38 1.89 -5.69
C PHE A 40 -1.45 2.10 -4.50
N GLY A 41 -1.60 1.32 -3.42
CA GLY A 41 -0.71 1.43 -2.25
C GLY A 41 0.77 1.21 -2.59
N ASN A 42 1.08 0.33 -3.55
CA ASN A 42 2.46 0.13 -4.01
C ASN A 42 2.95 1.29 -4.88
N GLN A 43 2.05 1.89 -5.68
CA GLN A 43 2.36 3.06 -6.50
C GLN A 43 2.72 4.27 -5.63
N LEU A 44 2.07 4.43 -4.47
CA LEU A 44 2.35 5.51 -3.53
C LEU A 44 3.79 5.47 -2.98
N TYR A 45 4.40 4.30 -2.79
CA TYR A 45 5.84 4.22 -2.46
C TYR A 45 6.72 4.85 -3.54
N LEU A 46 6.42 4.59 -4.81
CA LEU A 46 7.19 5.16 -5.92
C LEU A 46 6.99 6.67 -6.02
N TRP A 47 5.78 7.15 -5.76
CA TRP A 47 5.46 8.58 -5.77
C TRP A 47 6.11 9.30 -4.60
N ALA A 48 6.09 8.71 -3.41
CA ALA A 48 6.79 9.21 -2.23
C ALA A 48 8.30 9.25 -2.43
N TRP A 49 8.88 8.22 -3.05
CA TRP A 49 10.29 8.25 -3.47
C TRP A 49 10.59 9.44 -4.39
N ALA A 50 9.76 9.67 -5.42
CA ALA A 50 9.96 10.78 -6.34
C ALA A 50 9.81 12.14 -5.66
N HIS A 51 8.88 12.28 -4.71
CA HIS A 51 8.74 13.47 -3.88
C HIS A 51 9.99 13.69 -3.01
N ALA A 52 10.48 12.66 -2.32
CA ALA A 52 11.64 12.76 -1.45
C ALA A 52 12.92 13.19 -2.21
N HIS A 53 13.06 12.77 -3.47
CA HIS A 53 14.23 13.04 -4.32
C HIS A 53 14.00 14.19 -5.31
N ARG A 54 12.91 14.97 -5.16
CA ARG A 54 12.46 15.95 -6.17
C ARG A 54 13.50 17.04 -6.51
N GLU A 55 14.41 17.31 -5.58
CA GLU A 55 15.49 18.29 -5.75
C GLU A 55 16.80 17.68 -6.27
N ASP A 56 16.87 16.34 -6.34
CA ASP A 56 18.07 15.61 -6.71
C ASP A 56 18.38 15.69 -8.21
N LYS A 57 19.66 15.49 -8.52
CA LYS A 57 20.14 15.24 -9.88
C LYS A 57 20.79 13.85 -9.91
N PRO A 58 20.47 12.99 -10.91
CA PRO A 58 19.50 13.21 -12.00
C PRO A 58 18.05 13.31 -11.50
N GLU A 59 17.19 14.04 -12.23
CA GLU A 59 15.82 14.29 -11.77
C GLU A 59 15.00 12.99 -11.71
N PRO A 60 14.26 12.72 -10.62
CA PRO A 60 13.48 11.51 -10.48
C PRO A 60 12.23 11.53 -11.35
N ARG A 61 11.88 10.37 -11.91
CA ARG A 61 10.60 10.12 -12.60
C ARG A 61 10.10 8.73 -12.26
N VAL A 62 8.78 8.56 -12.27
CA VAL A 62 8.11 7.26 -12.09
C VAL A 62 7.48 6.85 -13.41
N LEU A 63 7.72 5.61 -13.83
CA LEU A 63 7.13 5.07 -15.05
C LEU A 63 5.62 4.88 -14.88
N VAL A 64 4.82 5.39 -15.83
CA VAL A 64 3.37 5.14 -15.84
C VAL A 64 3.09 3.71 -16.27
N ILE A 65 2.19 3.04 -15.53
CA ILE A 65 1.56 1.77 -15.91
C ILE A 65 0.04 1.96 -16.01
N ASP A 66 -0.65 1.03 -16.67
CA ASP A 66 -2.09 1.17 -16.91
C ASP A 66 -2.92 1.27 -15.63
N LYS A 67 -2.53 0.53 -14.58
CA LYS A 67 -3.18 0.60 -13.26
C LYS A 67 -3.09 1.97 -12.59
N MET A 68 -2.14 2.83 -12.96
CA MET A 68 -2.03 4.18 -12.41
C MET A 68 -3.04 5.14 -13.05
N ARG A 69 -3.51 4.85 -14.28
CA ARG A 69 -4.33 5.78 -15.07
C ARG A 69 -5.65 6.12 -14.39
N TYR A 70 -6.21 5.20 -13.59
CA TYR A 70 -7.38 5.48 -12.76
C TYR A 70 -7.11 6.51 -11.66
N TRP A 71 -5.92 6.48 -11.04
CA TRP A 71 -5.58 7.28 -9.85
C TRP A 71 -5.03 8.67 -10.19
N ILE A 72 -4.31 8.78 -11.30
CA ILE A 72 -3.65 10.04 -11.72
C ILE A 72 -4.61 11.24 -11.78
N PRO A 73 -5.86 11.13 -12.28
CA PRO A 73 -6.81 12.23 -12.28
C PRO A 73 -7.15 12.75 -10.87
N TYR A 74 -7.14 11.88 -9.85
CA TYR A 74 -7.40 12.27 -8.48
C TYR A 74 -6.20 12.95 -7.82
N PHE A 75 -4.97 12.68 -8.26
CA PHE A 75 -3.75 13.20 -7.63
C PHE A 75 -2.90 14.02 -8.62
N PRO A 76 -3.40 15.16 -9.14
CA PRO A 76 -2.73 15.89 -10.21
C PRO A 76 -1.31 16.39 -9.86
N ALA A 77 -1.03 16.62 -8.57
CA ALA A 77 0.29 17.04 -8.09
C ALA A 77 1.42 16.04 -8.44
N VAL A 78 1.10 14.76 -8.65
CA VAL A 78 2.10 13.75 -9.03
C VAL A 78 2.47 13.82 -10.51
N GLN A 79 1.60 14.34 -11.38
CA GLN A 79 1.74 14.24 -12.84
C GLN A 79 3.10 14.75 -13.38
N PRO A 80 3.68 15.86 -12.90
CA PRO A 80 4.99 16.33 -13.38
C PRO A 80 6.15 15.34 -13.17
N TRP A 81 5.96 14.37 -12.27
CA TRP A 81 6.94 13.37 -11.87
C TRP A 81 6.74 12.02 -12.58
N LEU A 82 5.71 11.92 -13.41
CA LEU A 82 5.42 10.72 -14.18
C LEU A 82 6.06 10.79 -15.58
N VAL A 83 6.34 9.63 -16.15
CA VAL A 83 6.82 9.51 -17.53
C VAL A 83 6.19 8.28 -18.20
N GLU A 84 5.65 8.47 -19.40
CA GLU A 84 5.17 7.37 -20.22
C GLU A 84 6.33 6.57 -20.80
N VAL A 85 6.15 5.27 -21.01
CA VAL A 85 7.20 4.40 -21.57
C VAL A 85 7.73 4.89 -22.91
N ALA A 86 6.86 5.50 -23.74
CA ALA A 86 7.21 6.07 -25.03
C ALA A 86 8.13 7.31 -24.92
N ASP A 87 8.08 8.02 -23.79
CA ASP A 87 8.83 9.26 -23.54
C ASP A 87 10.14 9.01 -22.78
N VAL A 88 10.44 7.75 -22.47
CA VAL A 88 11.69 7.36 -21.82
C VAL A 88 12.85 7.51 -22.80
N GLY A 89 13.62 8.57 -22.62
CA GLY A 89 14.83 8.84 -23.40
C GLY A 89 15.86 7.71 -23.30
N VAL A 90 16.61 7.50 -24.39
CA VAL A 90 17.64 6.44 -24.49
C VAL A 90 18.69 6.55 -23.38
N LEU A 91 19.04 7.78 -23.00
CA LEU A 91 20.06 8.09 -21.98
C LEU A 91 19.51 8.20 -20.55
N TYR A 92 18.20 8.02 -20.33
CA TYR A 92 17.65 8.07 -18.98
C TYR A 92 18.19 6.90 -18.15
N GLN A 93 18.54 7.19 -16.90
CA GLN A 93 18.91 6.17 -15.95
C GLN A 93 17.69 5.33 -15.61
N ARG A 94 17.92 4.04 -15.36
CA ARG A 94 16.86 3.06 -15.10
C ARG A 94 17.16 2.39 -13.78
N ALA A 95 16.20 2.41 -12.87
CA ALA A 95 16.33 1.86 -11.53
C ALA A 95 15.01 1.26 -11.05
N HIS A 96 15.07 0.50 -9.95
CA HIS A 96 13.92 -0.16 -9.33
C HIS A 96 13.95 0.10 -7.82
N PHE A 97 13.50 1.28 -7.40
CA PHE A 97 13.58 1.73 -6.00
C PHE A 97 12.41 1.21 -5.15
N TRP A 98 12.04 -0.05 -5.33
CA TRP A 98 10.98 -0.72 -4.59
C TRP A 98 11.42 -2.06 -3.98
N ALA A 99 12.61 -2.54 -4.35
CA ALA A 99 13.03 -3.93 -4.15
C ALA A 99 14.39 -4.09 -3.44
N ASP A 100 15.04 -3.01 -3.02
CA ASP A 100 16.35 -3.10 -2.37
C ASP A 100 16.44 -2.19 -1.14
N PRO A 101 16.13 -2.73 0.06
CA PRO A 101 16.18 -2.03 1.35
C PRO A 101 17.53 -1.40 1.70
N GLU A 102 18.63 -1.84 1.09
CA GLU A 102 19.98 -1.49 1.54
C GLU A 102 20.72 -0.50 0.61
N ALA A 103 20.22 -0.27 -0.61
CA ALA A 103 21.06 0.34 -1.65
C ALA A 103 20.92 1.87 -1.81
N HIS A 104 19.83 2.49 -1.33
CA HIS A 104 19.43 3.81 -1.87
C HIS A 104 18.99 4.88 -0.85
N SER A 105 18.86 4.55 0.43
CA SER A 105 18.71 5.52 1.52
C SER A 105 19.01 4.85 2.86
N GLY A 106 19.27 5.62 3.92
CA GLY A 106 19.36 5.06 5.28
C GLY A 106 18.04 4.44 5.79
N ASP A 107 16.94 4.63 5.06
CA ASP A 107 15.64 4.00 5.28
C ASP A 107 15.36 2.94 4.20
N PRO A 108 14.92 1.72 4.56
CA PRO A 108 14.64 0.65 3.59
C PRO A 108 13.51 0.95 2.60
N ARG A 109 12.69 1.98 2.84
CA ARG A 109 11.57 2.38 1.98
C ARG A 109 11.98 3.34 0.86
N GLY A 110 13.21 3.87 0.88
CA GLY A 110 13.60 4.93 -0.04
C GLY A 110 13.26 6.35 0.46
N TYR A 111 12.70 6.51 1.66
CA TYR A 111 12.28 7.80 2.21
C TYR A 111 12.07 7.70 3.74
N THR A 112 12.20 8.82 4.49
CA THR A 112 11.95 8.87 5.95
C THR A 112 10.48 9.17 6.27
N ASP A 113 10.07 9.00 7.53
CA ASP A 113 8.71 9.35 7.98
C ASP A 113 8.36 10.84 7.78
N GLU A 114 9.33 11.74 7.98
CA GLU A 114 9.16 13.19 7.74
C GLU A 114 8.90 13.46 6.26
N SER A 115 9.66 12.82 5.37
CA SER A 115 9.47 12.95 3.94
C SER A 115 8.18 12.30 3.45
N ARG A 116 7.74 11.19 4.07
CA ARG A 116 6.40 10.60 3.84
C ARG A 116 5.31 11.58 4.23
N ALA A 117 5.41 12.20 5.39
CA ALA A 117 4.44 13.20 5.85
C ALA A 117 4.43 14.44 4.95
N ALA A 118 5.60 14.88 4.45
CA ALA A 118 5.70 15.95 3.47
C ALA A 118 5.04 15.57 2.14
N PHE A 119 5.29 14.38 1.60
CA PHE A 119 4.62 13.87 0.40
C PHE A 119 3.10 13.87 0.55
N VAL A 120 2.60 13.39 1.69
CA VAL A 120 1.16 13.40 1.98
C VAL A 120 0.61 14.83 1.96
N ARG A 121 1.25 15.79 2.66
CA ARG A 121 0.80 17.19 2.69
C ARG A 121 0.85 17.85 1.32
N ASP A 122 1.97 17.68 0.62
CA ASP A 122 2.29 18.46 -0.57
C ASP A 122 1.57 17.93 -1.81
N TRP A 123 1.34 16.61 -1.91
CA TRP A 123 0.80 16.00 -3.13
C TRP A 123 -0.54 15.28 -2.93
N LEU A 124 -0.75 14.57 -1.81
CA LEU A 124 -1.99 13.80 -1.62
C LEU A 124 -3.13 14.69 -1.10
N LEU A 125 -2.91 15.44 -0.02
CA LEU A 125 -3.93 16.28 0.60
C LEU A 125 -4.28 17.53 -0.22
N THR A 126 -3.55 17.81 -1.30
CA THR A 126 -3.95 18.81 -2.31
C THR A 126 -5.05 18.30 -3.24
N SER A 127 -5.35 17.01 -3.20
CA SER A 127 -6.42 16.40 -4.00
C SER A 127 -7.81 16.81 -3.51
N PRO A 128 -8.72 17.26 -4.39
CA PRO A 128 -10.12 17.43 -4.05
C PRO A 128 -10.78 16.14 -3.54
N ALA A 129 -10.32 14.97 -3.98
CA ALA A 129 -10.85 13.68 -3.54
C ALA A 129 -10.58 13.40 -2.04
N LEU A 130 -9.61 14.10 -1.44
CA LEU A 130 -9.27 14.01 -0.02
C LEU A 130 -9.60 15.32 0.73
N ALA A 131 -10.43 16.20 0.17
CA ALA A 131 -10.84 17.42 0.88
C ALA A 131 -11.84 17.09 2.01
N GLY A 132 -11.68 17.69 3.20
CA GLY A 132 -12.65 17.57 4.30
C GLY A 132 -12.67 16.20 5.00
N LEU A 133 -11.52 15.53 5.13
CA LEU A 133 -11.40 14.26 5.86
C LEU A 133 -11.76 14.42 7.35
N ASP A 134 -11.44 15.58 7.94
CA ASP A 134 -11.71 15.93 9.33
C ASP A 134 -13.19 16.19 9.64
N ALA A 135 -13.96 16.58 8.63
CA ALA A 135 -15.41 16.76 8.72
C ALA A 135 -16.21 15.47 8.50
N SER A 136 -15.55 14.35 8.17
CA SER A 136 -16.20 13.05 8.03
C SER A 136 -16.66 12.51 9.37
N ASP A 137 -17.82 11.84 9.40
CA ASP A 137 -18.28 11.11 10.59
C ASP A 137 -17.29 10.01 11.02
N LEU A 138 -16.44 9.51 10.11
CA LEU A 138 -15.39 8.53 10.41
C LEU A 138 -14.23 9.12 11.25
N ALA A 139 -14.12 10.46 11.33
CA ALA A 139 -13.10 11.14 12.12
C ALA A 139 -13.45 11.21 13.62
N ALA A 140 -14.65 10.76 14.01
CA ALA A 140 -15.12 10.72 15.39
C ALA A 140 -14.37 9.66 16.22
N ASP A 141 -14.12 9.96 17.50
CA ASP A 141 -13.39 9.09 18.43
C ASP A 141 -14.16 7.81 18.83
N ASP A 142 -15.44 7.72 18.51
CA ASP A 142 -16.30 6.58 18.79
C ASP A 142 -16.67 5.76 17.53
N VAL A 143 -16.00 6.04 16.40
CA VAL A 143 -16.13 5.26 15.16
C VAL A 143 -14.82 4.53 14.88
N LEU A 144 -14.91 3.22 14.68
CA LEU A 144 -13.77 2.38 14.31
C LEU A 144 -13.88 1.94 12.86
N THR A 145 -12.89 2.27 12.03
CA THR A 145 -12.83 1.81 10.65
C THR A 145 -11.93 0.59 10.52
N LEU A 146 -12.43 -0.47 9.91
CA LEU A 146 -11.68 -1.68 9.57
C LEU A 146 -11.36 -1.65 8.09
N ASN A 147 -10.07 -1.71 7.73
CA ASN A 147 -9.69 -2.09 6.38
C ASN A 147 -9.34 -3.58 6.32
N VAL A 148 -10.15 -4.35 5.60
CA VAL A 148 -10.02 -5.79 5.43
C VAL A 148 -9.51 -6.09 4.02
N ARG A 149 -8.25 -6.48 3.89
CA ARG A 149 -7.66 -6.93 2.62
C ARG A 149 -7.85 -8.43 2.45
N ARG A 150 -8.52 -8.81 1.37
CA ARG A 150 -8.57 -10.19 0.90
C ARG A 150 -8.02 -10.30 -0.51
N GLY A 151 -8.85 -9.99 -1.51
CA GLY A 151 -8.52 -10.01 -2.92
C GLY A 151 -7.63 -11.18 -3.33
N ASP A 152 -6.54 -10.86 -4.02
CA ASP A 152 -5.57 -11.82 -4.54
C ASP A 152 -4.78 -12.56 -3.46
N TYR A 153 -4.70 -12.07 -2.22
CA TYR A 153 -4.05 -12.81 -1.14
C TYR A 153 -4.77 -14.11 -0.82
N TYR A 154 -6.09 -14.16 -1.03
CA TYR A 154 -6.88 -15.36 -0.76
C TYR A 154 -7.35 -16.06 -2.03
N SER A 155 -7.46 -15.37 -3.17
CA SER A 155 -7.91 -15.98 -4.42
C SER A 155 -6.78 -16.52 -5.30
N ASN A 156 -5.54 -16.04 -5.16
CA ASN A 156 -4.40 -16.51 -5.94
C ASN A 156 -3.56 -17.53 -5.13
N PRO A 157 -3.43 -18.79 -5.58
CA PRO A 157 -2.61 -19.81 -4.91
C PRO A 157 -1.14 -19.43 -4.76
N VAL A 158 -0.61 -18.56 -5.61
CA VAL A 158 0.79 -18.08 -5.53
C VAL A 158 0.95 -17.04 -4.41
N HIS A 159 -0.04 -16.17 -4.21
CA HIS A 159 0.03 -15.11 -3.20
C HIS A 159 -0.35 -15.62 -1.81
N ARG A 160 -1.24 -16.61 -1.73
CA ARG A 160 -1.79 -17.11 -0.47
C ARG A 160 -0.73 -17.56 0.55
N PRO A 161 0.28 -18.39 0.22
CA PRO A 161 1.30 -18.80 1.19
C PRO A 161 2.17 -17.64 1.69
N GLU A 162 2.31 -16.59 0.89
CA GLU A 162 3.15 -15.44 1.21
C GLU A 162 2.42 -14.39 2.04
N PHE A 163 1.16 -14.12 1.73
CA PHE A 163 0.44 -12.94 2.23
C PHE A 163 -0.81 -13.23 3.05
N ALA A 164 -1.45 -14.40 2.91
CA ALA A 164 -2.67 -14.67 3.65
C ALA A 164 -2.36 -14.85 5.15
N ILE A 165 -3.28 -14.40 5.99
CA ILE A 165 -3.29 -14.63 7.44
C ILE A 165 -4.61 -15.24 7.91
N ASP A 166 -4.68 -15.73 9.15
CA ASP A 166 -5.95 -15.95 9.86
C ASP A 166 -6.65 -14.61 10.11
N LEU A 167 -7.32 -14.11 9.07
CA LEU A 167 -7.87 -12.77 9.06
C LEU A 167 -9.00 -12.60 10.07
N ALA A 168 -9.82 -13.64 10.28
CA ALA A 168 -10.93 -13.57 11.22
C ALA A 168 -10.41 -13.50 12.66
N THR A 169 -9.45 -14.35 13.03
CA THR A 169 -8.82 -14.32 14.35
C THR A 169 -8.05 -13.01 14.56
N TYR A 170 -7.30 -12.55 13.56
CA TYR A 170 -6.61 -11.27 13.61
C TYR A 170 -7.57 -10.10 13.87
N LEU A 171 -8.63 -9.98 13.06
CA LEU A 171 -9.58 -8.88 13.18
C LEU A 171 -10.27 -8.88 14.53
N ARG A 172 -10.63 -10.06 15.06
CA ARG A 172 -11.18 -10.18 16.42
C ARG A 172 -10.21 -9.65 17.46
N THR A 173 -8.99 -10.17 17.48
CA THR A 173 -7.95 -9.75 18.44
C THR A 173 -7.66 -8.25 18.34
N ALA A 174 -7.52 -7.72 17.12
CA ALA A 174 -7.22 -6.31 16.90
C ALA A 174 -8.37 -5.40 17.35
N VAL A 175 -9.63 -5.74 17.03
CA VAL A 175 -10.81 -4.95 17.45
C VAL A 175 -11.00 -5.00 18.95
N GLU A 176 -10.89 -6.16 19.58
CA GLU A 176 -10.99 -6.30 21.04
C GLU A 176 -9.91 -5.47 21.74
N SER A 177 -8.67 -5.52 21.23
CA SER A 177 -7.56 -4.74 21.77
C SER A 177 -7.77 -3.24 21.57
N ALA A 178 -8.26 -2.83 20.40
CA ALA A 178 -8.59 -1.44 20.11
C ALA A 178 -9.70 -0.91 21.02
N VAL A 179 -10.76 -1.67 21.25
CA VAL A 179 -11.85 -1.23 22.14
C VAL A 179 -11.40 -1.18 23.60
N SER A 180 -10.59 -2.15 24.02
CA SER A 180 -10.02 -2.20 25.37
C SER A 180 -9.09 -1.00 25.66
N ALA A 181 -8.20 -0.67 24.71
CA ALA A 181 -7.22 0.40 24.88
C ALA A 181 -7.78 1.80 24.58
N ASP A 182 -8.61 1.91 23.54
CA ASP A 182 -9.02 3.18 22.94
C ASP A 182 -10.46 3.59 23.29
N GLY A 183 -11.20 2.71 23.99
CA GLY A 183 -12.57 2.93 24.48
C GLY A 183 -13.66 2.34 23.59
N ALA A 184 -14.89 2.33 24.10
CA ALA A 184 -16.06 1.83 23.37
C ALA A 184 -16.31 2.59 22.05
N VAL A 185 -17.01 1.94 21.13
CA VAL A 185 -17.35 2.48 19.81
C VAL A 185 -18.85 2.39 19.59
N ARG A 186 -19.45 3.43 18.99
CA ARG A 186 -20.86 3.41 18.57
C ARG A 186 -21.05 2.77 17.19
N ARG A 187 -20.00 2.78 16.36
CA ARG A 187 -20.06 2.32 14.98
C ARG A 187 -18.76 1.64 14.58
N VAL A 188 -18.87 0.53 13.87
CA VAL A 188 -17.80 -0.05 13.07
C VAL A 188 -18.08 0.19 11.59
N HIS A 189 -17.11 0.72 10.85
CA HIS A 189 -17.20 0.89 9.40
C HIS A 189 -16.20 -0.04 8.71
N VAL A 190 -16.67 -0.94 7.85
CA VAL A 190 -15.84 -1.99 7.24
C VAL A 190 -15.60 -1.69 5.76
N VAL A 191 -14.36 -1.36 5.42
CA VAL A 191 -13.88 -1.17 4.05
C VAL A 191 -13.15 -2.44 3.61
N SER A 192 -13.58 -3.05 2.50
CA SER A 192 -13.01 -4.32 2.03
C SER A 192 -13.09 -4.43 0.51
N ASP A 193 -12.16 -5.19 -0.07
CA ASP A 193 -12.25 -5.66 -1.45
C ASP A 193 -13.11 -6.94 -1.62
N ASP A 194 -13.63 -7.46 -0.51
CA ASP A 194 -14.53 -8.61 -0.43
C ASP A 194 -15.54 -8.40 0.72
N THR A 195 -16.52 -7.51 0.48
CA THR A 195 -17.54 -7.16 1.48
C THR A 195 -18.45 -8.33 1.82
N ASP A 196 -18.67 -9.25 0.88
CA ASP A 196 -19.54 -10.41 1.09
C ASP A 196 -18.91 -11.43 2.03
N TRP A 197 -17.59 -11.62 1.96
CA TRP A 197 -16.87 -12.36 3.00
C TRP A 197 -16.99 -11.67 4.36
N CYS A 198 -16.85 -10.35 4.42
CA CYS A 198 -16.95 -9.61 5.69
C CYS A 198 -18.32 -9.78 6.34
N ARG A 199 -19.41 -9.66 5.57
CA ARG A 199 -20.78 -9.87 6.08
C ARG A 199 -21.00 -11.27 6.64
N ARG A 200 -20.36 -12.28 6.04
CA ARG A 200 -20.51 -13.69 6.46
C ARG A 200 -19.64 -14.04 7.67
N GLU A 201 -18.39 -13.58 7.70
CA GLU A 201 -17.42 -13.99 8.72
C GLU A 201 -17.32 -13.02 9.91
N LEU A 202 -17.81 -11.78 9.77
CA LEU A 202 -17.72 -10.75 10.80
C LEU A 202 -19.06 -10.33 11.46
N PRO A 203 -20.10 -11.20 11.60
CA PRO A 203 -21.34 -10.79 12.27
C PRO A 203 -21.14 -10.45 13.75
N TRP A 204 -20.06 -10.95 14.36
CA TRP A 204 -19.66 -10.63 15.73
C TRP A 204 -19.32 -9.16 15.95
N LEU A 205 -19.11 -8.35 14.90
CA LEU A 205 -18.94 -6.91 15.04
C LEU A 205 -20.16 -6.23 15.67
N HIS A 206 -21.35 -6.84 15.56
CA HIS A 206 -22.56 -6.38 16.24
C HIS A 206 -22.52 -6.56 17.77
N ASP A 207 -21.62 -7.40 18.29
CA ASP A 207 -21.36 -7.52 19.73
C ASP A 207 -20.44 -6.39 20.23
N VAL A 208 -19.70 -5.74 19.31
CA VAL A 208 -18.75 -4.67 19.60
C VAL A 208 -19.38 -3.29 19.50
N ALA A 209 -20.24 -3.07 18.50
CA ALA A 209 -20.91 -1.79 18.26
C ALA A 209 -22.38 -2.00 17.85
N PRO A 210 -23.28 -1.08 18.24
CA PRO A 210 -24.68 -1.15 17.82
C PRO A 210 -24.87 -0.97 16.31
N GLU A 211 -23.92 -0.32 15.62
CA GLU A 211 -23.98 -0.07 14.18
C GLU A 211 -22.75 -0.64 13.47
N VAL A 212 -22.98 -1.41 12.41
CA VAL A 212 -21.94 -1.89 11.48
C VAL A 212 -22.30 -1.43 10.08
N THR A 213 -21.40 -0.69 9.44
CA THR A 213 -21.60 -0.07 8.13
C THR A 213 -20.53 -0.54 7.13
N TYR A 214 -20.83 -0.37 5.85
CA TYR A 214 -19.95 -0.68 4.72
C TYR A 214 -20.02 0.48 3.73
N PRO A 215 -19.04 0.64 2.82
CA PRO A 215 -19.15 1.54 1.68
C PRO A 215 -20.46 1.32 0.90
N GLY A 216 -20.96 2.38 0.31
CA GLY A 216 -22.14 2.39 -0.54
C GLY A 216 -21.96 1.51 -1.79
N PRO A 217 -23.06 1.07 -2.42
CA PRO A 217 -23.00 0.20 -3.60
C PRO A 217 -22.35 0.86 -4.82
N ASP A 218 -22.36 2.20 -4.88
CA ASP A 218 -21.78 2.98 -5.98
C ASP A 218 -20.37 3.50 -5.64
N ASP A 219 -19.85 3.23 -4.43
CA ASP A 219 -18.55 3.71 -3.98
C ASP A 219 -17.42 2.97 -4.70
N GLY A 220 -16.46 3.74 -5.20
CA GLY A 220 -15.31 3.24 -5.91
C GLY A 220 -14.08 3.07 -5.01
N PRO A 221 -12.96 2.59 -5.59
CA PRO A 221 -11.68 2.50 -4.89
C PRO A 221 -11.21 3.82 -4.26
N ILE A 222 -11.50 4.97 -4.88
CA ILE A 222 -11.14 6.28 -4.33
C ILE A 222 -11.96 6.63 -3.07
N ASP A 223 -13.23 6.28 -3.04
CA ASP A 223 -14.12 6.50 -1.90
C ASP A 223 -13.70 5.59 -0.73
N ASN A 224 -13.41 4.32 -1.01
CA ASN A 224 -12.83 3.41 -0.04
C ASN A 224 -11.48 3.91 0.53
N PHE A 225 -10.63 4.52 -0.30
CA PHE A 225 -9.38 5.12 0.18
C PHE A 225 -9.66 6.32 1.08
N ARG A 226 -10.62 7.17 0.69
CA ARG A 226 -11.06 8.33 1.45
C ARG A 226 -11.64 7.93 2.81
N ASP A 227 -12.39 6.85 2.89
CA ASP A 227 -12.94 6.35 4.16
C ASP A 227 -11.84 5.97 5.15
N ILE A 228 -10.80 5.29 4.67
CA ILE A 228 -9.63 4.95 5.50
C ILE A 228 -8.88 6.23 5.91
N CYS A 229 -8.68 7.16 4.98
CA CYS A 229 -8.00 8.44 5.25
C CYS A 229 -8.77 9.35 6.23
N SER A 230 -10.09 9.16 6.32
CA SER A 230 -10.97 9.93 7.21
C SER A 230 -11.06 9.35 8.61
N ALA A 231 -10.49 8.17 8.86
CA ALA A 231 -10.68 7.45 10.10
C ALA A 231 -9.66 7.84 11.17
N ARG A 232 -10.15 8.24 12.35
CA ARG A 232 -9.29 8.52 13.50
C ARG A 232 -8.88 7.24 14.25
N ARG A 233 -9.75 6.23 14.26
CA ARG A 233 -9.48 4.89 14.82
C ARG A 233 -9.54 3.86 13.72
N LEU A 234 -8.47 3.11 13.57
CA LEU A 234 -8.24 2.19 12.45
C LEU A 234 -7.79 0.83 12.95
N VAL A 235 -8.40 -0.23 12.43
CA VAL A 235 -7.81 -1.57 12.37
C VAL A 235 -7.49 -1.83 10.90
N ILE A 236 -6.22 -2.07 10.59
CA ILE A 236 -5.79 -2.32 9.21
C ILE A 236 -5.35 -3.77 9.04
N SER A 237 -5.45 -4.32 7.84
CA SER A 237 -4.75 -5.56 7.45
C SER A 237 -3.36 -5.28 6.87
N ASN A 238 -2.62 -6.34 6.51
CA ASN A 238 -1.35 -6.30 5.78
C ASN A 238 -1.51 -5.80 4.34
N SER A 239 -1.87 -4.53 4.18
CA SER A 239 -2.18 -3.93 2.89
C SER A 239 -1.50 -2.59 2.76
N THR A 240 -0.74 -2.40 1.68
CA THR A 240 -0.13 -1.09 1.42
C THR A 240 -1.19 0.00 1.22
N PHE A 241 -2.39 -0.36 0.76
CA PHE A 241 -3.53 0.56 0.66
C PHE A 241 -3.93 1.14 2.02
N SER A 242 -4.02 0.30 3.07
CA SER A 242 -4.36 0.76 4.42
C SER A 242 -3.19 1.41 5.14
N ILE A 243 -1.95 0.98 4.90
CA ILE A 243 -0.76 1.65 5.44
C ILE A 243 -0.74 3.12 4.99
N TRP A 244 -0.94 3.35 3.69
CA TRP A 244 -0.99 4.70 3.14
C TRP A 244 -2.22 5.48 3.61
N GLY A 245 -3.39 4.85 3.68
CA GLY A 245 -4.59 5.50 4.22
C GLY A 245 -4.40 5.98 5.67
N ALA A 246 -3.79 5.15 6.51
CA ALA A 246 -3.46 5.51 7.90
C ALA A 246 -2.41 6.62 7.98
N ALA A 247 -1.40 6.61 7.11
CA ALA A 247 -0.42 7.70 7.02
C ALA A 247 -1.05 9.03 6.60
N VAL A 248 -2.02 9.00 5.66
CA VAL A 248 -2.79 10.18 5.28
C VAL A 248 -3.65 10.66 6.44
N ALA A 249 -4.38 9.76 7.11
CA ALA A 249 -5.20 10.09 8.27
C ALA A 249 -4.39 10.76 9.38
N ARG A 250 -3.19 10.24 9.70
CA ARG A 250 -2.28 10.82 10.70
C ARG A 250 -1.94 12.28 10.39
N VAL A 251 -1.64 12.58 9.13
CA VAL A 251 -1.27 13.94 8.69
C VAL A 251 -2.49 14.86 8.66
N ALA A 252 -3.64 14.36 8.21
CA ALA A 252 -4.87 15.16 8.08
C ALA A 252 -5.56 15.45 9.42
N LEU A 253 -5.57 14.46 10.33
CA LEU A 253 -6.40 14.48 11.54
C LEU A 253 -5.59 14.69 12.83
N GLY A 254 -4.26 14.59 12.75
CA GLY A 254 -3.39 14.63 13.92
C GLY A 254 -3.45 13.33 14.71
N ASP A 255 -4.06 13.34 15.88
CA ASP A 255 -4.06 12.18 16.77
C ASP A 255 -4.90 11.02 16.24
N THR A 256 -4.26 9.96 15.73
CA THR A 256 -4.90 8.77 15.16
C THR A 256 -4.40 7.52 15.87
N ARG A 257 -5.30 6.54 16.01
CA ARG A 257 -5.06 5.27 16.71
C ARG A 257 -5.19 4.14 15.71
N VAL A 258 -4.10 3.42 15.48
CA VAL A 258 -4.02 2.39 14.44
C VAL A 258 -3.58 1.08 15.06
N TRP A 259 -4.32 0.03 14.76
CA TRP A 259 -4.00 -1.36 15.08
C TRP A 259 -3.65 -2.11 13.80
N ALA A 260 -2.44 -2.65 13.74
CA ALA A 260 -1.91 -3.37 12.58
C ALA A 260 -1.47 -4.79 12.96
N PRO A 261 -1.43 -5.73 12.01
CA PRO A 261 -0.75 -7.00 12.25
C PRO A 261 0.76 -6.73 12.24
N ALA A 262 1.52 -7.33 13.16
CA ALA A 262 2.99 -7.28 13.03
C ALA A 262 3.48 -7.97 11.74
N PHE A 263 2.72 -8.96 11.28
CA PHE A 263 2.92 -9.63 9.99
C PHE A 263 2.52 -8.74 8.81
N PHE A 264 3.30 -8.82 7.74
CA PHE A 264 2.89 -8.30 6.43
C PHE A 264 2.95 -9.38 5.36
N GLN A 265 4.06 -10.12 5.32
CA GLN A 265 4.27 -11.26 4.42
C GLN A 265 5.31 -12.20 5.02
N ARG A 266 5.33 -13.45 4.57
CA ARG A 266 6.16 -14.52 5.15
C ARG A 266 7.66 -14.28 5.00
N ARG A 267 8.12 -13.64 3.92
CA ARG A 267 9.54 -13.39 3.71
C ARG A 267 10.12 -12.26 4.56
N TYR A 268 9.29 -11.51 5.29
CA TYR A 268 9.82 -10.53 6.23
C TYR A 268 10.47 -11.22 7.43
N GLY A 269 11.65 -10.70 7.80
CA GLY A 269 12.42 -11.19 8.93
C GLY A 269 11.67 -11.00 10.26
N PRO A 270 12.21 -11.55 11.35
CA PRO A 270 11.61 -11.41 12.67
C PRO A 270 11.49 -9.93 13.06
N GLY A 271 10.34 -9.55 13.63
CA GLY A 271 10.03 -8.19 14.04
C GLY A 271 8.80 -7.61 13.33
N ARG A 272 8.45 -6.37 13.66
CA ARG A 272 7.36 -5.65 13.00
C ARG A 272 7.81 -5.21 11.61
N CYS A 273 6.92 -5.29 10.63
CA CYS A 273 7.23 -4.87 9.28
C CYS A 273 7.68 -3.39 9.25
N TYR A 274 8.80 -3.12 8.56
CA TYR A 274 9.40 -1.79 8.43
C TYR A 274 8.53 -0.80 7.65
N GLU A 275 7.56 -1.29 6.88
CA GLU A 275 6.61 -0.43 6.15
C GLU A 275 5.63 0.27 7.10
N TYR A 276 5.32 -0.36 8.25
CA TYR A 276 4.45 0.21 9.25
C TYR A 276 5.10 1.38 9.97
N ASP A 277 4.28 2.33 10.42
CA ASP A 277 4.71 3.29 11.42
C ASP A 277 4.89 2.55 12.76
N GLN A 278 6.10 2.61 13.30
CA GLN A 278 6.45 1.85 14.50
C GLN A 278 5.78 2.41 15.77
N HIS A 279 5.12 3.57 15.69
CA HIS A 279 4.32 4.15 16.78
C HIS A 279 2.88 3.59 16.84
N TRP A 280 2.47 2.77 15.87
CA TRP A 280 1.16 2.12 15.92
C TRP A 280 1.08 1.05 17.01
N SER A 281 -0.15 0.63 17.31
CA SER A 281 -0.41 -0.57 18.10
C SER A 281 -0.39 -1.79 17.19
N PHE A 282 0.06 -2.91 17.72
CA PHE A 282 0.25 -4.13 16.94
C PHE A 282 -0.37 -5.34 17.62
N VAL A 283 -0.92 -6.23 16.79
CA VAL A 283 -1.12 -7.63 17.16
C VAL A 283 0.15 -8.37 16.75
N ASP A 284 1.01 -8.68 17.72
CA ASP A 284 2.31 -9.30 17.47
C ASP A 284 2.22 -10.82 17.24
N GLU A 285 1.18 -11.46 17.78
CA GLU A 285 0.95 -12.91 17.66
C GLU A 285 -0.54 -13.25 17.56
N LEU A 286 -0.85 -14.38 16.92
CA LEU A 286 -2.21 -14.93 16.85
C LEU A 286 -2.26 -16.31 17.51
N PRO A 287 -3.37 -16.65 18.20
CA PRO A 287 -3.66 -18.02 18.59
C PRO A 287 -3.64 -18.94 17.35
N GLY A 288 -2.80 -19.97 17.36
CA GLY A 288 -2.63 -20.88 16.21
C GLY A 288 -1.69 -20.36 15.12
N GLY A 289 -1.05 -19.21 15.32
CA GLY A 289 -0.09 -18.61 14.40
C GLY A 289 -0.74 -17.77 13.29
N TRP A 290 0.11 -17.12 12.49
CA TRP A 290 -0.37 -16.22 11.42
C TRP A 290 -1.11 -16.94 10.31
N GLN A 291 -0.82 -18.22 10.05
CA GLN A 291 -1.39 -19.00 8.95
C GLN A 291 -1.85 -20.38 9.46
N PRO A 292 -3.16 -20.64 9.57
CA PRO A 292 -3.67 -21.94 9.95
C PRO A 292 -3.50 -22.94 8.78
N GLU A 293 -3.46 -24.24 9.08
CA GLU A 293 -3.23 -25.29 8.09
C GLU A 293 -4.16 -25.20 6.87
N TRP A 294 -5.41 -24.77 7.01
CA TRP A 294 -6.34 -24.61 5.89
C TRP A 294 -5.96 -23.47 4.94
N VAL A 295 -5.29 -22.41 5.41
CA VAL A 295 -4.73 -21.34 4.57
C VAL A 295 -3.59 -21.90 3.71
N LEU A 296 -2.85 -22.88 4.24
CA LEU A 296 -1.75 -23.57 3.55
C LEU A 296 -2.24 -24.71 2.64
N ALA A 297 -3.25 -25.48 3.04
CA ALA A 297 -3.77 -26.66 2.32
C ALA A 297 -4.44 -26.31 0.98
N GLY A 298 -4.88 -25.06 0.80
CA GLY A 298 -5.33 -24.54 -0.48
C GLY A 298 -4.22 -24.44 -1.54
N ALA A 299 -2.95 -24.70 -1.20
CA ALA A 299 -1.83 -24.79 -2.14
C ALA A 299 -1.58 -26.23 -2.65
N GLU A 300 -2.07 -27.25 -1.95
CA GLU A 300 -1.81 -28.66 -2.29
C GLU A 300 -2.88 -29.29 -3.20
N ARG A 301 -4.06 -28.66 -3.33
CA ARG A 301 -5.17 -29.25 -4.11
C ARG A 301 -5.08 -29.02 -5.63
N ASP A 302 -4.16 -28.18 -6.09
CA ASP A 302 -3.97 -27.84 -7.50
C ASP A 302 -2.52 -28.05 -7.98
N ALA A 303 -1.73 -28.91 -7.30
CA ALA A 303 -0.38 -29.33 -7.71
C ALA A 303 -0.40 -30.69 -8.43
#